data_AF-A0A9E5T199-F1
#
_entry.id   AF-A0A9E5T199-F1
#
_cell.length_a   1.000
_cell.length_b   1.000
_cell.length_c   1.000
_cell.angle_alpha   90.00
_cell.angle_beta   90.00
_cell.angle_gamma   90.00
#
_symmetry.space_group_name_H-M   'P 1'
#
loop_
_entity.id
_entity.type
_entity.pdbx_description
1 polymer ?
#
loop_
_entity_poly.entity_id
_entity_poly.type
_entity_poly.pdbx_seq_one_letter_code
_entity_poly.pdbx_strand_id
1 'polypeptide(L)'
;MKHCKRIPAVICVVVIALSALMPGADAAAPSMDNFRETSVYTPGQFPDISENEWFGCSKQGVVRKACQLGLMGGTDKGFNPGGIVTLAEVMTVAARVRNIYNGGEYDFGGSSPWYYTYVTYAAMQGIYVHEDFGFEDVNVYNKPSTRAEMADIFSRALPESEYKAQNTVDILPDIDTETPYSDGIFMLYRAGILTGSDEYGTFNPYAYITRAEAAAIITRIALPSERKVLNLKPFDNDNPNWEKVYTKGMRVDTIEELSALIDAAGRNMIPEFEITLSGTVYDKYVEYGIARNYLHFGSSSSRYNYRTEVFSYSAEYTVLHQMRGVIFNRDAAENRVSREALDYDAQMRAILAKIITAGMSEREKIKAVHDYMVVTYRYDLNFRSGTYDEAGYRFYGLLRNKTGVCQAYAELFYLLMSYEDIKCELVFGTADGGSGVYGAHAWNVVYPGGERLHVDVTFDDPVPDRDSVVFYDYFLKTDAQMSIDHKW
;
A
#
# COMPACT_ATOMS: atom_id res chain seq x y z
N MET A 1 -10.14 -53.34 27.31
CA MET A 1 -10.80 -52.01 27.31
C MET A 1 -10.18 -51.15 26.22
N LYS A 2 -11.01 -50.79 25.24
CA LYS A 2 -10.88 -49.74 24.21
C LYS A 2 -9.49 -49.53 23.57
N HIS A 3 -9.37 -50.15 22.39
CA HIS A 3 -8.50 -49.72 21.31
C HIS A 3 -8.78 -48.26 20.92
N CYS A 4 -7.74 -47.43 20.91
CA CYS A 4 -7.68 -46.26 20.05
C CYS A 4 -6.33 -46.32 19.33
N LYS A 5 -6.30 -47.08 18.23
CA LYS A 5 -5.18 -47.05 17.29
C LYS A 5 -5.18 -45.67 16.65
N ARG A 6 -4.10 -44.92 16.88
CA ARG A 6 -3.78 -43.69 16.14
C ARG A 6 -3.83 -44.04 14.65
N ILE A 7 -4.77 -43.43 13.94
CA ILE A 7 -4.81 -43.44 12.48
C ILE A 7 -3.59 -42.62 12.04
N PRO A 8 -2.64 -43.18 11.27
CA PRO A 8 -1.57 -42.38 10.72
C PRO A 8 -2.19 -41.44 9.68
N ALA A 9 -1.92 -40.14 9.83
CA ALA A 9 -2.19 -39.16 8.79
C ALA A 9 -1.48 -39.65 7.52
N VAL A 10 -2.28 -40.04 6.52
CA VAL A 10 -1.78 -40.36 5.19
C VAL A 10 -1.26 -39.06 4.61
N ILE A 11 0.06 -38.91 4.64
CA ILE A 11 0.78 -37.95 3.82
C ILE A 11 0.55 -38.39 2.36
N CYS A 12 -0.47 -37.84 1.72
CA CYS A 12 -0.59 -37.85 0.28
C CYS A 12 0.42 -36.84 -0.28
N VAL A 13 1.69 -37.23 -0.33
CA VAL A 13 2.64 -36.65 -1.29
C VAL A 13 2.13 -37.04 -2.67
N VAL A 14 1.27 -36.19 -3.23
CA VAL A 14 1.03 -36.20 -4.67
C VAL A 14 2.32 -35.66 -5.28
N VAL A 15 3.20 -36.57 -5.70
CA VAL A 15 4.21 -36.27 -6.70
C VAL A 15 3.44 -35.92 -7.97
N ILE A 16 3.11 -34.64 -8.15
CA ILE A 16 2.71 -34.13 -9.45
C ILE A 16 3.99 -34.19 -10.28
N ALA A 17 4.08 -35.20 -11.12
CA ALA A 17 5.07 -35.22 -12.18
C ALA A 17 4.93 -33.89 -12.93
N LEU A 18 6.00 -33.08 -12.94
CA LEU A 18 6.19 -32.03 -13.93
C LEU A 18 6.27 -32.71 -15.31
N SER A 19 5.13 -33.13 -15.86
CA SER A 19 4.97 -33.05 -17.29
C SER A 19 4.78 -31.56 -17.54
N ALA A 20 5.85 -30.89 -17.97
CA ALA A 20 5.68 -29.69 -18.76
C ALA A 20 4.65 -30.05 -19.83
N LEU A 21 3.43 -29.52 -19.70
CA LEU A 21 2.47 -29.44 -20.79
C LEU A 21 3.20 -28.62 -21.84
N MET A 22 3.92 -29.31 -22.73
CA MET A 22 4.39 -28.70 -23.95
C MET A 22 3.13 -28.14 -24.61
N PRO A 23 3.07 -26.84 -24.91
CA PRO A 23 1.95 -26.29 -25.65
C PRO A 23 1.71 -27.15 -26.89
N GLY A 24 0.44 -27.44 -27.19
CA GLY A 24 0.10 -28.12 -28.42
C GLY A 24 0.72 -27.37 -29.61
N ALA A 25 0.97 -28.06 -30.72
CA ALA A 25 1.60 -27.47 -31.91
C ALA A 25 0.84 -26.26 -32.51
N ASP A 26 -0.37 -25.96 -32.01
CA ASP A 26 -1.24 -24.85 -32.41
C ASP A 26 -1.48 -23.79 -31.29
N ALA A 27 -0.82 -23.90 -30.13
CA ALA A 27 -1.02 -22.96 -29.03
C ALA A 27 -0.52 -21.55 -29.41
N ALA A 28 -1.38 -20.54 -29.25
CA ALA A 28 -0.97 -19.15 -29.47
C ALA A 28 0.17 -18.78 -28.51
N ALA A 29 1.19 -18.10 -29.03
CA ALA A 29 2.31 -17.63 -28.22
C ALA A 29 1.81 -16.63 -27.15
N PRO A 30 2.50 -16.53 -25.99
CA PRO A 30 2.15 -15.55 -24.97
C PRO A 30 2.16 -14.12 -25.53
N SER A 31 1.01 -13.43 -25.47
CA SER A 31 0.84 -12.10 -26.07
C SER A 31 -0.38 -11.37 -25.54
N MET A 32 -0.29 -10.03 -25.52
CA MET A 32 -1.45 -9.15 -25.29
C MET A 32 -2.51 -9.24 -26.40
N ASP A 33 -2.14 -9.69 -27.61
CA ASP A 33 -3.08 -9.86 -28.73
C ASP A 33 -4.09 -11.01 -28.51
N ASN A 34 -3.90 -11.81 -27.45
CA ASN A 34 -4.82 -12.89 -27.08
C ASN A 34 -6.06 -12.36 -26.34
N PHE A 35 -6.04 -11.13 -25.82
CA PHE A 35 -7.20 -10.49 -25.21
C PHE A 35 -8.19 -10.00 -26.27
N ARG A 36 -9.12 -10.88 -26.65
CA ARG A 36 -10.15 -10.63 -27.67
C ARG A 36 -11.54 -10.81 -27.08
N GLU A 37 -12.52 -10.12 -27.64
CA GLU A 37 -13.91 -10.31 -27.24
C GLU A 37 -14.37 -11.73 -27.62
N THR A 38 -14.72 -12.53 -26.60
CA THR A 38 -15.18 -13.92 -26.71
C THR A 38 -16.68 -14.06 -26.48
N SER A 39 -17.34 -13.00 -26.01
CA SER A 39 -18.79 -12.97 -25.78
C SER A 39 -19.41 -11.63 -26.16
N VAL A 40 -20.74 -11.62 -26.31
CA VAL A 40 -21.53 -10.41 -26.56
C VAL A 40 -22.15 -9.96 -25.25
N TYR A 41 -22.00 -8.68 -24.92
CA TYR A 41 -22.70 -8.03 -23.81
C TYR A 41 -23.79 -7.11 -24.35
N THR A 42 -25.00 -7.23 -23.83
CA THR A 42 -26.12 -6.35 -24.20
C THR A 42 -26.43 -5.37 -23.06
N PRO A 43 -26.51 -4.05 -23.27
CA PRO A 43 -26.92 -3.11 -22.24
C PRO A 43 -28.24 -3.53 -21.57
N GLY A 44 -28.27 -3.54 -20.23
CA GLY A 44 -29.38 -4.05 -19.44
C GLY A 44 -29.42 -5.59 -19.26
N GLN A 45 -28.39 -6.32 -19.71
CA GLN A 45 -28.26 -7.77 -19.48
C GLN A 45 -28.24 -8.13 -17.99
N PHE A 46 -27.62 -7.28 -17.17
CA PHE A 46 -27.61 -7.44 -15.71
C PHE A 46 -28.62 -6.47 -15.08
N PRO A 47 -29.64 -6.97 -14.34
CA PRO A 47 -30.74 -6.14 -13.83
C PRO A 47 -30.29 -5.15 -12.73
N ASP A 48 -29.13 -5.39 -12.14
CA ASP A 48 -28.52 -4.61 -11.06
C ASP A 48 -27.44 -3.63 -11.56
N ILE A 49 -27.32 -3.47 -12.89
CA ILE A 49 -26.45 -2.46 -13.51
C ILE A 49 -27.30 -1.36 -14.14
N SER A 50 -27.06 -0.13 -13.69
CA SER A 50 -27.48 1.07 -14.40
C SER A 50 -26.40 1.48 -15.40
N GLU A 51 -26.75 1.54 -16.68
CA GLU A 51 -25.80 1.86 -17.76
C GLU A 51 -25.28 3.30 -17.70
N ASN A 52 -25.89 4.16 -16.87
CA ASN A 52 -25.47 5.55 -16.65
C ASN A 52 -24.49 5.72 -15.49
N GLU A 53 -24.31 4.69 -14.66
CA GLU A 53 -23.27 4.66 -13.63
C GLU A 53 -21.88 4.65 -14.24
N TRP A 54 -20.87 5.05 -13.47
CA TRP A 54 -19.50 5.21 -13.98
C TRP A 54 -18.94 3.95 -14.66
N PHE A 55 -19.34 2.76 -14.19
CA PHE A 55 -18.93 1.48 -14.73
C PHE A 55 -19.79 0.96 -15.91
N GLY A 56 -20.96 1.58 -16.14
CA GLY A 56 -21.92 1.19 -17.18
C GLY A 56 -21.49 1.59 -18.60
N CYS A 57 -22.20 1.05 -19.60
CA CYS A 57 -21.86 1.22 -21.02
C CYS A 57 -21.90 2.68 -21.49
N SER A 58 -22.74 3.53 -20.90
CA SER A 58 -22.84 4.95 -21.26
C SER A 58 -21.72 5.80 -20.65
N LYS A 59 -20.86 5.20 -19.83
CA LYS A 59 -19.70 5.84 -19.19
C LYS A 59 -18.42 5.10 -19.57
N GLN A 60 -17.80 4.34 -18.66
CA GLN A 60 -16.51 3.67 -18.92
C GLN A 60 -16.66 2.29 -19.57
N GLY A 61 -17.83 1.65 -19.44
CA GLY A 61 -18.12 0.33 -20.01
C GLY A 61 -17.20 -0.78 -19.49
N VAL A 62 -16.71 -0.66 -18.25
CA VAL A 62 -15.72 -1.60 -17.70
C VAL A 62 -16.32 -2.98 -17.43
N VAL A 63 -17.57 -3.04 -16.99
CA VAL A 63 -18.26 -4.34 -16.80
C VAL A 63 -18.42 -5.05 -18.14
N ARG A 64 -18.87 -4.31 -19.17
CA ARG A 64 -19.00 -4.82 -20.54
C ARG A 64 -17.68 -5.42 -21.02
N LYS A 65 -16.59 -4.65 -20.96
CA LYS A 65 -15.25 -5.09 -21.42
C LYS A 65 -14.76 -6.33 -20.65
N ALA A 66 -14.84 -6.31 -19.31
CA ALA A 66 -14.43 -7.44 -18.49
C ALA A 66 -15.22 -8.73 -18.80
N CYS A 67 -16.52 -8.62 -19.10
CA CYS A 67 -17.35 -9.74 -19.53
C CYS A 67 -17.04 -10.22 -20.95
N GLN A 68 -16.90 -9.30 -21.91
CA GLN A 68 -16.57 -9.64 -23.28
C GLN A 68 -15.21 -10.31 -23.40
N LEU A 69 -14.24 -9.94 -22.57
CA LEU A 69 -12.92 -10.59 -22.49
C LEU A 69 -12.94 -11.93 -21.73
N GLY A 70 -14.06 -12.35 -21.17
CA GLY A 70 -14.16 -13.59 -20.39
C GLY A 70 -13.48 -13.54 -19.02
N LEU A 71 -13.12 -12.36 -18.53
CA LEU A 71 -12.41 -12.19 -17.26
C LEU A 71 -13.37 -12.29 -16.07
N MET A 72 -14.53 -11.64 -16.20
CA MET A 72 -15.56 -11.57 -15.17
C MET A 72 -16.95 -11.88 -15.73
N GLY A 73 -17.86 -12.31 -14.86
CA GLY A 73 -19.25 -12.59 -15.22
C GLY A 73 -20.19 -12.35 -14.04
N GLY A 74 -21.49 -12.39 -14.32
CA GLY A 74 -22.54 -12.31 -13.30
C GLY A 74 -23.10 -13.68 -12.92
N THR A 75 -24.07 -13.65 -12.02
CA THR A 75 -24.89 -14.81 -11.63
C THR A 75 -26.32 -14.59 -12.12
N ASP A 76 -27.23 -15.54 -11.85
CA ASP A 76 -28.66 -15.38 -12.10
C ASP A 76 -29.28 -14.17 -11.38
N LYS A 77 -28.59 -13.62 -10.37
CA LYS A 77 -29.02 -12.44 -9.61
C LYS A 77 -28.46 -11.11 -10.16
N GLY A 78 -27.62 -11.15 -11.19
CA GLY A 78 -26.94 -9.97 -11.73
C GLY A 78 -25.42 -10.00 -11.55
N PHE A 79 -24.78 -8.85 -11.83
CA PHE A 79 -23.33 -8.70 -11.77
C PHE A 79 -22.80 -8.40 -10.36
N ASN A 80 -23.64 -7.80 -9.51
CA ASN A 80 -23.37 -7.25 -8.19
C ASN A 80 -22.22 -6.21 -8.18
N PRO A 81 -22.36 -5.06 -8.86
CA PRO A 81 -21.25 -4.11 -9.06
C PRO A 81 -20.70 -3.53 -7.75
N GLY A 82 -21.55 -3.33 -6.74
CA GLY A 82 -21.14 -2.83 -5.42
C GLY A 82 -20.68 -3.90 -4.45
N GLY A 83 -20.81 -5.19 -4.80
CA GLY A 83 -20.42 -6.29 -3.93
C GLY A 83 -18.91 -6.37 -3.75
N ILE A 84 -18.48 -6.72 -2.54
CA ILE A 84 -17.07 -6.92 -2.22
C ILE A 84 -16.56 -8.23 -2.81
N VAL A 85 -15.42 -8.19 -3.52
CA VAL A 85 -14.78 -9.42 -4.02
C VAL A 85 -14.01 -10.12 -2.91
N THR A 86 -14.08 -11.44 -2.95
CA THR A 86 -13.26 -12.34 -2.13
C THR A 86 -11.86 -12.52 -2.71
N LEU A 87 -10.91 -12.98 -1.90
CA LEU A 87 -9.57 -13.33 -2.38
C LEU A 87 -9.61 -14.41 -3.49
N ALA A 88 -10.53 -15.39 -3.38
CA ALA A 88 -10.79 -16.41 -4.38
C ALA A 88 -11.20 -15.83 -5.74
N GLU A 89 -12.08 -14.83 -5.75
CA GLU A 89 -12.52 -14.15 -6.97
C GLU A 89 -11.38 -13.35 -7.59
N VAL A 90 -10.57 -12.65 -6.79
CA VAL A 90 -9.38 -11.94 -7.28
C VAL A 90 -8.40 -12.90 -7.95
N MET A 91 -8.06 -14.02 -7.30
CA MET A 91 -7.16 -15.03 -7.87
C MET A 91 -7.73 -15.67 -9.14
N THR A 92 -9.05 -15.89 -9.18
CA THR A 92 -9.74 -16.43 -10.37
C THR A 92 -9.57 -15.51 -11.57
N VAL A 93 -9.76 -14.21 -11.36
CA VAL A 93 -9.63 -13.22 -12.43
C VAL A 93 -8.17 -13.10 -12.90
N ALA A 94 -7.19 -13.11 -11.98
CA ALA A 94 -5.77 -13.10 -12.33
C ALA A 94 -5.33 -14.37 -13.09
N ALA A 95 -5.82 -15.54 -12.67
CA ALA A 95 -5.59 -16.81 -13.35
C ALA A 95 -6.12 -16.78 -14.80
N ARG A 96 -7.32 -16.22 -15.01
CA ARG A 96 -7.89 -16.05 -16.35
C ARG A 96 -7.05 -15.11 -17.22
N VAL A 97 -6.59 -13.99 -16.67
CA VAL A 97 -5.68 -13.07 -17.39
C VAL A 97 -4.42 -13.81 -17.85
N ARG A 98 -3.74 -14.52 -16.94
CA ARG A 98 -2.53 -15.28 -17.27
C ARG A 98 -2.80 -16.37 -18.31
N ASN A 99 -3.92 -17.09 -18.18
CA ASN A 99 -4.29 -18.13 -19.13
C ASN A 99 -4.53 -17.56 -20.53
N ILE A 100 -5.33 -16.49 -20.65
CA ILE A 100 -5.60 -15.82 -21.92
C ILE A 100 -4.29 -15.29 -22.51
N TYR A 101 -3.45 -14.62 -21.71
CA TYR A 101 -2.14 -14.16 -22.16
C TYR A 101 -1.32 -15.32 -22.76
N ASN A 102 -1.31 -16.48 -22.11
CA ASN A 102 -0.61 -17.70 -22.55
C ASN A 102 -1.34 -18.50 -23.65
N GLY A 103 -2.34 -17.93 -24.34
CA GLY A 103 -3.04 -18.56 -25.46
C GLY A 103 -4.36 -19.25 -25.11
N GLY A 104 -4.73 -19.32 -23.83
CA GLY A 104 -6.06 -19.71 -23.37
C GLY A 104 -6.36 -21.21 -23.32
N GLU A 105 -5.35 -22.08 -23.43
CA GLU A 105 -5.55 -23.53 -23.53
C GLU A 105 -5.85 -24.23 -22.19
N TYR A 106 -5.59 -23.58 -21.04
CA TYR A 106 -5.84 -24.23 -19.75
C TYR A 106 -7.34 -24.31 -19.47
N ASP A 107 -7.88 -25.54 -19.43
CA ASP A 107 -9.23 -25.82 -18.97
C ASP A 107 -9.25 -25.87 -17.44
N PHE A 108 -9.89 -24.86 -16.83
CA PHE A 108 -10.05 -24.80 -15.38
C PHE A 108 -11.00 -25.88 -14.85
N GLY A 109 -11.90 -26.43 -15.66
CA GLY A 109 -12.91 -27.39 -15.22
C GLY A 109 -13.76 -26.92 -14.03
N GLY A 110 -14.60 -27.81 -13.51
CA GLY A 110 -15.30 -27.61 -12.23
C GLY A 110 -14.49 -28.20 -11.07
N SER A 111 -14.48 -27.53 -9.92
CA SER A 111 -13.82 -28.02 -8.70
C SER A 111 -14.67 -27.79 -7.44
N SER A 112 -14.27 -28.43 -6.34
CA SER A 112 -14.83 -28.17 -5.00
C SER A 112 -13.69 -27.99 -4.00
N PRO A 113 -13.51 -26.80 -3.40
CA PRO A 113 -14.24 -25.54 -3.65
C PRO A 113 -14.13 -25.05 -5.11
N TRP A 114 -15.08 -24.23 -5.57
CA TRP A 114 -15.20 -23.81 -6.97
C TRP A 114 -13.97 -23.08 -7.53
N TYR A 115 -13.20 -22.41 -6.66
CA TYR A 115 -12.03 -21.62 -7.03
C TYR A 115 -10.72 -22.44 -7.06
N TYR A 116 -10.76 -23.71 -6.62
CA TYR A 116 -9.55 -24.50 -6.38
C TYR A 116 -8.65 -24.64 -7.60
N THR A 117 -9.21 -24.87 -8.79
CA THR A 117 -8.42 -25.03 -10.03
C THR A 117 -7.79 -23.73 -10.48
N TYR A 118 -8.44 -22.59 -10.23
CA TYR A 118 -7.89 -21.27 -10.52
C TYR A 118 -6.76 -20.89 -9.58
N VAL A 119 -6.94 -21.13 -8.28
CA VAL A 119 -5.90 -20.92 -7.26
C VAL A 119 -4.70 -21.82 -7.57
N THR A 120 -4.90 -23.10 -7.80
CA THR A 120 -3.80 -24.01 -8.18
C THR A 120 -3.04 -23.51 -9.42
N TYR A 121 -3.76 -23.08 -10.46
CA TYR A 121 -3.13 -22.50 -11.65
C TYR A 121 -2.34 -21.23 -11.32
N ALA A 122 -2.90 -20.31 -10.54
CA ALA A 122 -2.24 -19.07 -10.15
C ALA A 122 -0.93 -19.33 -9.39
N ALA A 123 -0.88 -20.34 -8.51
CA ALA A 123 0.37 -20.77 -7.86
C ALA A 123 1.37 -21.32 -8.87
N MET A 124 0.94 -22.21 -9.78
CA MET A 124 1.81 -22.80 -10.80
C MET A 124 2.44 -21.74 -11.71
N GLN A 125 1.74 -20.62 -11.94
CA GLN A 125 2.20 -19.52 -12.75
C GLN A 125 2.95 -18.44 -11.96
N GLY A 126 3.18 -18.64 -10.65
CA GLY A 126 3.88 -17.68 -9.80
C GLY A 126 3.09 -16.38 -9.52
N ILE A 127 1.77 -16.38 -9.72
CA ILE A 127 0.91 -15.22 -9.45
C ILE A 127 0.77 -15.00 -7.93
N TYR A 128 0.86 -16.06 -7.14
CA TYR A 128 1.00 -15.98 -5.67
C TYR A 128 1.96 -17.07 -5.17
N VAL A 129 2.55 -16.88 -3.98
CA VAL A 129 3.44 -17.85 -3.34
C VAL A 129 2.74 -18.48 -2.12
N HIS A 130 2.99 -19.76 -1.85
CA HIS A 130 2.31 -20.51 -0.77
C HIS A 130 2.49 -19.87 0.63
N GLU A 131 3.61 -19.17 0.84
CA GLU A 131 3.92 -18.45 2.07
C GLU A 131 2.99 -17.24 2.31
N ASP A 132 2.39 -16.70 1.24
CA ASP A 132 1.51 -15.54 1.31
C ASP A 132 0.12 -15.88 1.90
N PHE A 133 -0.42 -17.09 1.66
CA PHE A 133 -1.83 -17.40 1.98
C PHE A 133 -2.17 -18.83 2.46
N GLY A 134 -1.24 -19.80 2.47
CA GLY A 134 -1.48 -21.18 2.93
C GLY A 134 -2.49 -21.98 2.09
N PHE A 135 -2.18 -23.23 1.74
CA PHE A 135 -3.11 -24.08 0.98
C PHE A 135 -4.22 -24.74 1.82
N GLU A 136 -4.10 -24.74 3.15
CA GLU A 136 -4.87 -25.66 4.01
C GLU A 136 -6.15 -25.07 4.64
N ASP A 137 -6.43 -23.76 4.52
CA ASP A 137 -7.63 -23.16 5.11
C ASP A 137 -8.55 -22.49 4.06
N VAL A 138 -9.67 -23.16 3.77
CA VAL A 138 -10.73 -22.66 2.89
C VAL A 138 -11.33 -21.32 3.34
N ASN A 139 -11.21 -20.94 4.62
CA ASN A 139 -11.70 -19.66 5.11
C ASN A 139 -10.81 -18.48 4.65
N VAL A 140 -9.55 -18.72 4.32
CA VAL A 140 -8.64 -17.68 3.82
C VAL A 140 -9.09 -17.16 2.46
N TYR A 141 -9.51 -18.04 1.55
CA TYR A 141 -9.88 -17.65 0.19
C TYR A 141 -11.27 -17.02 0.08
N ASN A 142 -12.20 -17.35 1.00
CA ASN A 142 -13.53 -16.76 1.01
C ASN A 142 -13.60 -15.41 1.74
N LYS A 143 -12.50 -14.93 2.32
CA LYS A 143 -12.48 -13.63 2.98
C LYS A 143 -12.59 -12.49 1.96
N PRO A 144 -13.18 -11.35 2.33
CA PRO A 144 -13.09 -10.11 1.57
C PRO A 144 -11.64 -9.72 1.25
N SER A 145 -11.35 -9.41 0.00
CA SER A 145 -10.02 -8.98 -0.45
C SER A 145 -9.85 -7.48 -0.25
N THR A 146 -8.72 -7.09 0.33
CA THR A 146 -8.31 -5.68 0.38
C THR A 146 -7.80 -5.22 -0.98
N ARG A 147 -7.77 -3.90 -1.20
CA ARG A 147 -7.22 -3.30 -2.41
C ARG A 147 -5.73 -3.60 -2.57
N ALA A 148 -4.97 -3.61 -1.48
CA ALA A 148 -3.55 -3.98 -1.50
C ALA A 148 -3.34 -5.44 -1.94
N GLU A 149 -4.08 -6.39 -1.36
CA GLU A 149 -4.02 -7.81 -1.78
C GLU A 149 -4.43 -8.01 -3.24
N MET A 150 -5.44 -7.27 -3.71
CA MET A 150 -5.83 -7.32 -5.12
C MET A 150 -4.74 -6.76 -6.02
N ALA A 151 -4.16 -5.60 -5.67
CA ALA A 151 -3.11 -4.97 -6.45
C ALA A 151 -1.90 -5.88 -6.56
N ASP A 152 -1.51 -6.51 -5.46
CA ASP A 152 -0.45 -7.50 -5.42
C ASP A 152 -0.67 -8.66 -6.41
N ILE A 153 -1.80 -9.37 -6.29
CA ILE A 153 -2.13 -10.51 -7.16
C ILE A 153 -2.22 -10.06 -8.63
N PHE A 154 -2.83 -8.91 -8.88
CA PHE A 154 -2.99 -8.39 -10.24
C PHE A 154 -1.66 -7.92 -10.83
N SER A 155 -0.76 -7.36 -10.02
CA SER A 155 0.59 -6.98 -10.44
C SER A 155 1.38 -8.19 -10.95
N ARG A 156 1.06 -9.40 -10.47
CA ARG A 156 1.69 -10.67 -10.88
C ARG A 156 0.92 -11.42 -11.98
N ALA A 157 -0.20 -10.89 -12.47
CA ALA A 157 -1.07 -11.57 -13.44
C ALA A 157 -0.48 -11.64 -14.87
N LEU A 158 0.40 -10.70 -15.26
CA LEU A 158 1.15 -10.68 -16.52
C LEU A 158 2.66 -10.63 -16.25
N PRO A 159 3.54 -10.88 -17.23
CA PRO A 159 4.98 -10.64 -17.04
C PRO A 159 5.25 -9.15 -16.80
N GLU A 160 6.30 -8.83 -16.04
CA GLU A 160 6.67 -7.45 -15.69
C GLU A 160 6.82 -6.54 -16.93
N SER A 161 7.31 -7.09 -18.04
CA SER A 161 7.46 -6.39 -19.33
C SER A 161 6.16 -5.81 -19.90
N GLU A 162 5.00 -6.33 -19.48
CA GLU A 162 3.68 -5.85 -19.89
C GLU A 162 3.18 -4.67 -19.06
N TYR A 163 3.85 -4.33 -17.96
CA TYR A 163 3.55 -3.20 -17.08
C TYR A 163 4.43 -1.99 -17.33
N LYS A 164 4.72 -1.71 -18.60
CA LYS A 164 5.53 -0.54 -19.00
C LYS A 164 4.98 0.74 -18.36
N ALA A 165 5.86 1.44 -17.66
CA ALA A 165 5.54 2.72 -17.05
C ALA A 165 5.21 3.75 -18.14
N GLN A 166 4.11 4.47 -17.95
CA GLN A 166 3.72 5.64 -18.73
C GLN A 166 3.44 6.87 -17.85
N ASN A 167 3.34 6.68 -16.54
CA ASN A 167 3.19 7.74 -15.54
C ASN A 167 4.40 7.73 -14.59
N THR A 168 4.73 8.90 -14.07
CA THR A 168 5.66 9.06 -12.95
C THR A 168 4.83 9.23 -11.69
N VAL A 169 4.79 8.19 -10.85
CA VAL A 169 4.10 8.18 -9.56
C VAL A 169 5.09 7.61 -8.55
N ASP A 170 5.62 8.49 -7.71
CA ASP A 170 6.65 8.14 -6.72
C ASP A 170 6.16 8.28 -5.29
N ILE A 171 5.07 9.04 -5.08
CA ILE A 171 4.44 9.23 -3.79
C ILE A 171 2.93 9.10 -3.98
N LEU A 172 2.30 8.41 -3.04
CA LEU A 172 0.84 8.36 -2.90
C LEU A 172 0.48 8.82 -1.47
N PRO A 173 -0.70 9.43 -1.29
CA PRO A 173 -1.08 10.03 0.00
C PRO A 173 -1.11 9.09 1.21
N ASP A 174 -1.37 7.81 0.95
CA ASP A 174 -1.70 6.78 1.95
C ASP A 174 -0.98 5.45 1.69
N ILE A 175 0.09 5.49 0.88
CA ILE A 175 1.00 4.38 0.69
C ILE A 175 2.34 4.78 1.25
N ASP A 176 2.65 4.11 2.34
CA ASP A 176 3.96 4.09 2.94
C ASP A 176 4.52 2.67 2.84
N THR A 177 5.51 2.43 3.67
CA THR A 177 6.36 1.26 3.69
C THR A 177 5.89 0.19 4.66
N GLU A 178 4.98 0.53 5.59
CA GLU A 178 4.22 -0.44 6.36
C GLU A 178 3.01 -0.95 5.56
N THR A 179 2.69 -0.28 4.45
CA THR A 179 1.62 -0.69 3.54
C THR A 179 2.02 -1.96 2.79
N PRO A 180 1.30 -3.08 3.00
CA PRO A 180 1.58 -4.32 2.29
C PRO A 180 1.49 -4.12 0.78
N TYR A 181 2.41 -4.76 0.05
CA TYR A 181 2.37 -4.84 -1.41
C TYR A 181 2.53 -3.50 -2.16
N SER A 182 3.21 -2.53 -1.54
CA SER A 182 3.51 -1.20 -2.11
C SER A 182 4.09 -1.26 -3.52
N ASP A 183 5.01 -2.19 -3.80
CA ASP A 183 5.68 -2.31 -5.10
C ASP A 183 4.70 -2.61 -6.23
N GLY A 184 3.80 -3.57 -6.00
CA GLY A 184 2.74 -3.91 -6.94
C GLY A 184 1.79 -2.74 -7.15
N ILE A 185 1.48 -1.98 -6.10
CA ILE A 185 0.65 -0.78 -6.15
C ILE A 185 1.32 0.27 -7.06
N PHE A 186 2.56 0.67 -6.76
CA PHE A 186 3.28 1.66 -7.57
C PHE A 186 3.49 1.21 -9.02
N MET A 187 3.80 -0.07 -9.26
CA MET A 187 3.90 -0.61 -10.62
C MET A 187 2.60 -0.41 -11.39
N LEU A 188 1.46 -0.71 -10.78
CA LEU A 188 0.15 -0.54 -11.43
C LEU A 188 -0.24 0.94 -11.63
N TYR A 189 0.15 1.85 -10.73
CA TYR A 189 -0.02 3.31 -10.95
C TYR A 189 0.84 3.82 -12.11
N ARG A 190 2.12 3.45 -12.12
CA ARG A 190 3.08 3.83 -13.18
C ARG A 190 2.64 3.29 -14.54
N ALA A 191 2.06 2.09 -14.58
CA ALA A 191 1.45 1.54 -15.79
C ALA A 191 0.11 2.21 -16.18
N GLY A 192 -0.50 3.05 -15.33
CA GLY A 192 -1.79 3.69 -15.60
C GLY A 192 -3.00 2.77 -15.40
N ILE A 193 -2.81 1.67 -14.67
CA ILE A 193 -3.87 0.72 -14.35
C ILE A 193 -4.66 1.22 -13.13
N LEU A 194 -3.95 1.65 -12.08
CA LEU A 194 -4.52 2.34 -10.94
C LEU A 194 -4.59 3.84 -11.17
N THR A 195 -5.62 4.47 -10.62
CA THR A 195 -5.90 5.91 -10.78
C THR A 195 -6.10 6.64 -9.47
N GLY A 196 -6.17 5.93 -8.34
CA GLY A 196 -6.59 6.47 -7.06
C GLY A 196 -8.09 6.72 -6.95
N SER A 197 -8.49 7.08 -5.74
CA SER A 197 -9.85 7.41 -5.33
C SER A 197 -10.14 8.91 -5.35
N ASP A 198 -9.12 9.74 -5.58
CA ASP A 198 -9.20 11.20 -5.64
C ASP A 198 -8.17 11.79 -6.61
N GLU A 199 -8.08 13.12 -6.64
CA GLU A 199 -7.16 13.87 -7.51
C GLU A 199 -5.68 13.81 -7.08
N TYR A 200 -5.37 13.30 -5.88
CA TYR A 200 -4.01 13.11 -5.37
C TYR A 200 -3.51 11.68 -5.59
N GLY A 201 -4.40 10.77 -5.96
CA GLY A 201 -4.09 9.38 -6.22
C GLY A 201 -4.26 8.47 -5.01
N THR A 202 -4.90 8.90 -3.92
CA THR A 202 -5.11 8.08 -2.69
C THR A 202 -5.59 6.67 -3.04
N PHE A 203 -4.88 5.64 -2.59
CA PHE A 203 -5.09 4.26 -3.04
C PHE A 203 -6.06 3.48 -2.17
N ASN A 204 -6.13 3.76 -0.88
CA ASN A 204 -6.87 3.07 0.18
C ASN A 204 -6.49 1.59 0.36
N PRO A 205 -5.26 1.26 0.80
CA PRO A 205 -4.72 -0.10 0.71
C PRO A 205 -5.51 -1.15 1.51
N TYR A 206 -6.05 -0.76 2.66
CA TYR A 206 -6.76 -1.67 3.57
C TYR A 206 -8.28 -1.72 3.34
N ALA A 207 -8.83 -0.88 2.46
CA ALA A 207 -10.23 -0.93 2.08
C ALA A 207 -10.50 -2.20 1.27
N TYR A 208 -11.72 -2.70 1.36
CA TYR A 208 -12.18 -3.74 0.45
C TYR A 208 -12.47 -3.18 -0.93
N ILE A 209 -12.36 -4.05 -1.94
CA ILE A 209 -12.59 -3.68 -3.33
C ILE A 209 -13.93 -4.22 -3.84
N THR A 210 -14.68 -3.36 -4.53
CA THR A 210 -15.94 -3.75 -5.17
C THR A 210 -15.71 -4.47 -6.49
N ARG A 211 -16.69 -5.26 -6.93
CA ARG A 211 -16.65 -5.97 -8.22
C ARG A 211 -16.53 -5.02 -9.41
N ALA A 212 -17.16 -3.83 -9.37
CA ALA A 212 -17.03 -2.84 -10.43
C ALA A 212 -15.63 -2.20 -10.49
N GLU A 213 -15.01 -1.92 -9.34
CA GLU A 213 -13.62 -1.44 -9.28
C GLU A 213 -12.64 -2.50 -9.79
N ALA A 214 -12.79 -3.76 -9.36
CA ALA A 214 -11.97 -4.87 -9.85
C ALA A 214 -12.09 -5.04 -11.37
N ALA A 215 -13.31 -4.89 -11.92
CA ALA A 215 -13.54 -4.92 -13.37
C ALA A 215 -12.81 -3.79 -14.11
N ALA A 216 -12.78 -2.58 -13.54
CA ALA A 216 -12.07 -1.45 -14.12
C ALA A 216 -10.55 -1.69 -14.16
N ILE A 217 -10.00 -2.22 -13.06
CA ILE A 217 -8.55 -2.48 -12.93
C ILE A 217 -8.13 -3.62 -13.86
N ILE A 218 -8.82 -4.76 -13.85
CA ILE A 218 -8.44 -5.89 -14.70
C ILE A 218 -8.61 -5.60 -16.19
N THR A 219 -9.60 -4.77 -16.56
CA THR A 219 -9.76 -4.33 -17.96
C THR A 219 -8.53 -3.55 -18.42
N ARG A 220 -7.95 -2.69 -17.59
CA ARG A 220 -6.72 -1.93 -17.91
C ARG A 220 -5.47 -2.81 -17.93
N ILE A 221 -5.47 -3.92 -17.19
CA ILE A 221 -4.42 -4.94 -17.28
C ILE A 221 -4.49 -5.63 -18.64
N ALA A 222 -5.67 -6.13 -19.03
CA ALA A 222 -5.89 -6.86 -20.27
C ALA A 222 -5.83 -6.00 -21.54
N LEU A 223 -6.18 -4.71 -21.46
CA LEU A 223 -6.21 -3.79 -22.58
C LEU A 223 -5.33 -2.56 -22.30
N PRO A 224 -4.08 -2.53 -22.81
CA PRO A 224 -3.17 -1.39 -22.63
C PRO A 224 -3.75 -0.05 -23.10
N SER A 225 -4.63 -0.05 -24.10
CA SER A 225 -5.33 1.14 -24.60
C SER A 225 -6.30 1.76 -23.59
N GLU A 226 -6.69 1.05 -22.55
CA GLU A 226 -7.61 1.53 -21.51
C GLU A 226 -6.87 2.17 -20.32
N ARG A 227 -5.55 1.97 -20.23
CA ARG A 227 -4.70 2.52 -19.18
C ARG A 227 -4.68 4.06 -19.26
N LYS A 228 -4.54 4.70 -18.11
CA LYS A 228 -4.72 6.15 -17.96
C LYS A 228 -3.38 6.86 -17.85
N VAL A 229 -3.28 7.99 -18.54
CA VAL A 229 -2.30 9.03 -18.23
C VAL A 229 -2.81 9.77 -17.00
N LEU A 230 -2.01 9.81 -15.95
CA LEU A 230 -2.36 10.40 -14.66
C LEU A 230 -1.84 11.83 -14.59
N ASN A 231 -2.74 12.75 -14.24
CA ASN A 231 -2.41 14.13 -13.89
C ASN A 231 -2.75 14.31 -12.40
N LEU A 232 -2.01 13.61 -11.54
CA LEU A 232 -2.20 13.73 -10.10
C LEU A 232 -1.77 15.13 -9.65
N LYS A 233 -2.56 15.74 -8.78
CA LYS A 233 -2.07 16.90 -8.05
C LYS A 233 -0.87 16.47 -7.22
N PRO A 234 0.18 17.31 -7.12
CA PRO A 234 1.27 17.06 -6.19
C PRO A 234 0.68 16.77 -4.83
N PHE A 235 0.93 15.57 -4.33
CA PHE A 235 0.71 15.27 -2.95
C PHE A 235 1.84 15.96 -2.18
N ASP A 236 1.54 17.17 -1.73
CA ASP A 236 2.44 17.97 -0.93
C ASP A 236 2.31 17.51 0.53
N ASN A 237 3.34 16.84 1.04
CA ASN A 237 3.44 16.61 2.49
C ASN A 237 3.51 17.94 3.27
N ASP A 238 3.82 19.05 2.58
CA ASP A 238 4.18 20.34 3.14
C ASP A 238 3.02 21.35 3.13
N ASN A 239 1.84 20.98 2.58
CA ASN A 239 0.65 21.85 2.62
C ASN A 239 -0.60 21.17 3.23
N PRO A 240 -0.72 21.19 4.56
CA PRO A 240 -1.86 20.68 5.33
C PRO A 240 -3.12 21.57 5.31
N ASN A 241 -3.21 22.55 4.41
CA ASN A 241 -4.34 23.46 4.37
C ASN A 241 -5.36 23.03 3.30
N TRP A 242 -6.36 22.25 3.71
CA TRP A 242 -7.51 21.92 2.85
C TRP A 242 -8.81 22.50 3.40
N GLU A 243 -9.51 23.20 2.51
CA GLU A 243 -10.61 24.14 2.74
C GLU A 243 -11.90 23.51 3.33
N LYS A 244 -11.96 22.19 3.55
CA LYS A 244 -13.15 21.53 4.11
C LYS A 244 -13.12 21.55 5.64
N VAL A 245 -13.65 22.63 6.18
CA VAL A 245 -13.84 22.82 7.63
C VAL A 245 -14.96 21.92 8.12
N TYR A 246 -14.62 20.97 8.99
CA TYR A 246 -15.60 20.31 9.84
C TYR A 246 -16.44 21.37 10.56
N THR A 247 -17.76 21.29 10.39
CA THR A 247 -18.70 22.05 11.22
C THR A 247 -19.50 21.06 12.04
N LYS A 248 -19.54 21.27 13.36
CA LYS A 248 -20.31 20.40 14.26
C LYS A 248 -21.75 20.27 13.80
N GLY A 249 -22.21 19.04 13.62
CA GLY A 249 -23.57 18.72 13.17
C GLY A 249 -23.82 18.88 11.67
N MET A 250 -22.80 19.15 10.85
CA MET A 250 -22.96 19.17 9.39
C MET A 250 -23.53 17.84 8.87
N ARG A 251 -24.26 17.89 7.76
CA ARG A 251 -24.78 16.69 7.09
C ARG A 251 -23.80 16.23 6.01
N VAL A 252 -23.58 14.93 5.94
CA VAL A 252 -22.83 14.24 4.90
C VAL A 252 -23.76 13.24 4.23
N ASP A 253 -23.84 13.29 2.89
CA ASP A 253 -24.84 12.53 2.13
C ASP A 253 -24.22 11.35 1.38
N THR A 254 -22.89 11.32 1.22
CA THR A 254 -22.17 10.27 0.47
C THR A 254 -21.01 9.65 1.25
N ILE A 255 -20.58 8.44 0.87
CA ILE A 255 -19.44 7.75 1.49
C ILE A 255 -18.11 8.40 1.10
N GLU A 256 -18.05 9.00 -0.07
CA GLU A 256 -16.92 9.76 -0.59
C GLU A 256 -16.70 11.04 0.25
N GLU A 257 -17.77 11.76 0.58
CA GLU A 257 -17.72 12.92 1.47
C GLU A 257 -17.30 12.56 2.89
N LEU A 258 -17.80 11.44 3.43
CA LEU A 258 -17.40 10.97 4.76
C LEU A 258 -15.91 10.61 4.78
N SER A 259 -15.44 9.88 3.77
CA SER A 259 -14.04 9.48 3.64
C SER A 259 -13.14 10.72 3.56
N ALA A 260 -13.49 11.68 2.70
CA ALA A 260 -12.76 12.94 2.58
C ALA A 260 -12.72 13.75 3.89
N LEU A 261 -13.79 13.71 4.69
CA LEU A 261 -13.83 14.38 5.99
C LEU A 261 -12.91 13.72 7.02
N ILE A 262 -12.86 12.38 7.06
CA ILE A 262 -11.98 11.64 7.96
C ILE A 262 -10.50 11.88 7.58
N ASP A 263 -10.17 11.84 6.29
CA ASP A 263 -8.83 12.17 5.81
C ASP A 263 -8.43 13.60 6.19
N ALA A 264 -9.33 14.57 5.94
CA ALA A 264 -9.11 15.96 6.33
C ALA A 264 -8.93 16.12 7.84
N ALA A 265 -9.71 15.42 8.66
CA ALA A 265 -9.55 15.41 10.11
C ALA A 265 -8.16 14.89 10.51
N GLY A 266 -7.76 13.76 9.93
CA GLY A 266 -6.44 13.16 10.09
C GLY A 266 -5.29 14.12 9.82
N ARG A 267 -5.37 14.91 8.75
CA ARG A 267 -4.31 15.86 8.35
C ARG A 267 -4.30 17.15 9.15
N ASN A 268 -5.47 17.57 9.63
CA ASN A 268 -5.63 18.78 10.45
C ASN A 268 -5.49 18.52 11.95
N MET A 269 -5.05 17.32 12.35
CA MET A 269 -4.96 16.90 13.74
C MET A 269 -6.30 17.06 14.49
N ILE A 270 -7.45 16.84 13.85
CA ILE A 270 -8.77 16.95 14.49
C ILE A 270 -9.08 15.64 15.22
N PRO A 271 -8.94 15.58 16.57
CA PRO A 271 -8.98 14.32 17.30
C PRO A 271 -10.40 13.76 17.43
N GLU A 272 -11.42 14.59 17.21
CA GLU A 272 -12.82 14.21 17.31
C GLU A 272 -13.73 15.11 16.48
N PHE A 273 -14.80 14.51 15.94
CA PHE A 273 -15.86 15.28 15.30
C PHE A 273 -17.21 14.56 15.36
N GLU A 274 -18.29 15.33 15.23
CA GLU A 274 -19.66 14.84 15.25
C GLU A 274 -20.47 15.46 14.09
N ILE A 275 -20.97 14.60 13.21
CA ILE A 275 -21.75 14.97 12.02
C ILE A 275 -23.04 14.16 11.95
N THR A 276 -23.90 14.48 10.98
CA THR A 276 -25.05 13.65 10.65
C THR A 276 -24.88 13.00 9.28
N LEU A 277 -25.30 11.74 9.14
CA LEU A 277 -25.27 11.00 7.87
C LEU A 277 -26.34 9.93 7.87
N SER A 278 -26.83 9.53 6.70
CA SER A 278 -27.88 8.50 6.61
C SER A 278 -27.37 7.12 7.04
N GLY A 279 -28.28 6.25 7.49
CA GLY A 279 -27.94 4.86 7.83
C GLY A 279 -27.26 4.12 6.68
N THR A 280 -27.67 4.39 5.44
CA THR A 280 -27.05 3.81 4.23
C THR A 280 -25.59 4.21 4.05
N VAL A 281 -25.22 5.46 4.39
CA VAL A 281 -23.81 5.90 4.33
C VAL A 281 -23.00 5.22 5.43
N TYR A 282 -23.57 5.10 6.64
CA TYR A 282 -22.91 4.39 7.74
C TYR A 282 -22.68 2.91 7.43
N ASP A 283 -23.68 2.23 6.86
CA ASP A 283 -23.58 0.83 6.47
C ASP A 283 -22.43 0.61 5.49
N LYS A 284 -22.28 1.50 4.49
CA LYS A 284 -21.15 1.49 3.55
C LYS A 284 -19.81 1.75 4.23
N TYR A 285 -19.76 2.68 5.19
CA TYR A 285 -18.53 2.96 5.95
C TYR A 285 -18.02 1.71 6.68
N VAL A 286 -18.93 0.96 7.31
CA VAL A 286 -18.60 -0.31 7.98
C VAL A 286 -18.27 -1.40 6.96
N GLU A 287 -19.08 -1.55 5.92
CA GLU A 287 -18.91 -2.56 4.87
C GLU A 287 -17.57 -2.40 4.14
N TYR A 288 -17.17 -1.17 3.81
CA TYR A 288 -15.92 -0.89 3.09
C TYR A 288 -14.70 -0.84 4.01
N GLY A 289 -14.90 -0.88 5.34
CA GLY A 289 -13.82 -0.85 6.31
C GLY A 289 -13.04 0.47 6.30
N ILE A 290 -13.68 1.60 6.00
CA ILE A 290 -13.04 2.90 5.78
C ILE A 290 -12.12 3.32 6.93
N ALA A 291 -12.47 2.99 8.18
CA ALA A 291 -11.63 3.27 9.35
C ALA A 291 -10.19 2.75 9.20
N ARG A 292 -9.99 1.63 8.48
CA ARG A 292 -8.69 1.00 8.28
C ARG A 292 -7.79 1.75 7.31
N ASN A 293 -8.35 2.61 6.46
CA ASN A 293 -7.57 3.38 5.48
C ASN A 293 -6.63 4.40 6.18
N TYR A 294 -6.96 4.77 7.41
CA TYR A 294 -6.29 5.84 8.15
C TYR A 294 -5.40 5.34 9.29
N LEU A 295 -5.04 4.04 9.29
CA LEU A 295 -4.18 3.45 10.33
C LEU A 295 -2.79 4.08 10.39
N HIS A 296 -2.28 4.61 9.27
CA HIS A 296 -1.00 5.29 9.20
C HIS A 296 -0.98 6.61 10.01
N PHE A 297 -2.14 7.23 10.25
CA PHE A 297 -2.23 8.39 11.15
C PHE A 297 -2.16 7.99 12.62
N GLY A 298 -2.57 6.77 12.95
CA GLY A 298 -2.69 6.25 14.31
C GLY A 298 -3.93 5.36 14.48
N SER A 299 -4.56 5.44 15.64
CA SER A 299 -5.78 4.66 15.92
C SER A 299 -7.02 5.53 15.77
N SER A 300 -8.15 4.91 15.39
CA SER A 300 -9.44 5.61 15.35
C SER A 300 -10.60 4.74 15.79
N SER A 301 -11.67 5.40 16.24
CA SER A 301 -12.92 4.77 16.61
C SER A 301 -14.11 5.61 16.13
N SER A 302 -15.25 4.96 15.91
CA SER A 302 -16.46 5.63 15.47
C SER A 302 -17.70 5.03 16.10
N ARG A 303 -18.73 5.86 16.31
CA ARG A 303 -20.06 5.46 16.80
C ARG A 303 -21.14 6.08 15.93
N TYR A 304 -22.24 5.36 15.75
CA TYR A 304 -23.39 5.87 15.00
C TYR A 304 -24.72 5.56 15.70
N ASN A 305 -25.64 6.54 15.68
CA ASN A 305 -26.98 6.40 16.23
C ASN A 305 -28.03 6.46 15.12
N TYR A 306 -28.60 5.31 14.76
CA TYR A 306 -29.63 5.19 13.71
C TYR A 306 -30.91 6.00 13.97
N ARG A 307 -31.20 6.40 15.22
CA ARG A 307 -32.39 7.21 15.52
C ARG A 307 -32.14 8.70 15.29
N THR A 308 -30.93 9.17 15.56
CA THR A 308 -30.58 10.58 15.46
C THR A 308 -29.73 10.90 14.23
N GLU A 309 -29.33 9.88 13.47
CA GLU A 309 -28.39 9.97 12.32
C GLU A 309 -27.02 10.54 12.70
N VAL A 310 -26.67 10.54 13.98
CA VAL A 310 -25.40 11.13 14.46
C VAL A 310 -24.27 10.12 14.33
N PHE A 311 -23.22 10.52 13.62
CA PHE A 311 -21.93 9.83 13.54
C PHE A 311 -20.88 10.60 14.34
N SER A 312 -20.25 9.93 15.29
CA SER A 312 -19.14 10.44 16.09
C SER A 312 -17.86 9.71 15.70
N TYR A 313 -16.80 10.45 15.41
CA TYR A 313 -15.47 9.93 15.12
C TYR A 313 -14.47 10.42 16.17
N SER A 314 -13.48 9.59 16.50
CA SER A 314 -12.35 9.95 17.35
C SER A 314 -11.08 9.28 16.82
N ALA A 315 -9.95 9.99 16.90
CA ALA A 315 -8.63 9.51 16.51
C ALA A 315 -7.57 9.83 17.57
N GLU A 316 -6.65 8.90 17.77
CA GLU A 316 -5.42 9.09 18.52
C GLU A 316 -4.24 8.99 17.54
N TYR A 317 -3.58 10.12 17.28
CA TYR A 317 -2.51 10.21 16.29
C TYR A 317 -1.17 9.72 16.85
N THR A 318 -0.37 9.04 16.03
CA THR A 318 1.01 8.68 16.40
C THR A 318 1.85 9.93 16.62
N VAL A 319 2.91 9.83 17.45
CA VAL A 319 3.82 10.95 17.68
C VAL A 319 4.49 11.38 16.36
N LEU A 320 4.82 10.43 15.48
CA LEU A 320 5.36 10.71 14.14
C LEU A 320 4.40 11.57 13.29
N HIS A 321 3.12 11.23 13.27
CA HIS A 321 2.11 11.99 12.53
C HIS A 321 1.89 13.38 13.13
N GLN A 322 1.88 13.50 14.46
CA GLN A 322 1.83 14.78 15.15
C GLN A 322 3.04 15.66 14.80
N MET A 323 4.25 15.09 14.77
CA MET A 323 5.47 15.79 14.37
C MET A 323 5.37 16.35 12.95
N ARG A 324 4.88 15.55 11.99
CA ARG A 324 4.61 16.01 10.62
C ARG A 324 3.61 17.16 10.61
N GLY A 325 2.53 17.04 11.38
CA GLY A 325 1.55 18.12 11.56
C GLY A 325 2.18 19.43 12.06
N VAL A 326 3.11 19.37 13.02
CA VAL A 326 3.80 20.56 13.57
C VAL A 326 4.81 21.16 12.59
N ILE A 327 5.52 20.32 11.83
CA ILE A 327 6.52 20.77 10.84
C ILE A 327 5.82 21.48 9.68
N PHE A 328 4.75 20.88 9.15
CA PHE A 328 4.09 21.33 7.93
C PHE A 328 2.88 22.26 8.18
N ASN A 329 2.18 22.15 9.34
CA ASN A 329 1.06 23.04 9.75
C ASN A 329 1.15 23.50 11.20
N ARG A 330 2.20 24.23 11.59
CA ARG A 330 2.29 24.63 13.00
C ARG A 330 1.02 25.32 13.51
N ASP A 331 0.50 26.29 12.79
CA ASP A 331 -0.67 27.08 13.20
C ASP A 331 -1.93 26.21 13.42
N ALA A 332 -2.15 25.19 12.58
CA ALA A 332 -3.31 24.30 12.72
C ALA A 332 -3.09 23.16 13.73
N ALA A 333 -1.85 22.70 13.91
CA ALA A 333 -1.52 21.51 14.67
C ALA A 333 -1.10 21.80 16.12
N GLU A 334 -0.43 22.92 16.40
CA GLU A 334 0.27 23.15 17.69
C GLU A 334 -0.62 23.04 18.92
N ASN A 335 -1.90 23.43 18.79
CA ASN A 335 -2.88 23.41 19.87
C ASN A 335 -3.63 22.08 20.00
N ARG A 336 -3.35 21.11 19.11
CA ARG A 336 -4.04 19.81 19.02
C ARG A 336 -3.11 18.62 19.22
N VAL A 337 -1.79 18.82 19.11
CA VAL A 337 -0.80 17.78 19.35
C VAL A 337 -0.49 17.61 20.85
N SER A 338 0.07 16.46 21.18
CA SER A 338 0.53 16.14 22.53
C SER A 338 1.69 17.03 22.95
N ARG A 339 1.82 17.22 24.28
CA ARG A 339 3.00 17.87 24.87
C ARG A 339 4.30 17.15 24.51
N GLU A 340 4.25 15.83 24.43
CA GLU A 340 5.39 15.01 24.04
C GLU A 340 5.89 15.36 22.62
N ALA A 341 4.98 15.52 21.64
CA ALA A 341 5.36 15.95 20.30
C ALA A 341 6.02 17.34 20.30
N LEU A 342 5.49 18.30 21.08
CA LEU A 342 6.08 19.64 21.20
C LEU A 342 7.47 19.62 21.86
N ASP A 343 7.69 18.73 22.83
CA ASP A 343 9.00 18.54 23.47
C ASP A 343 10.03 17.95 22.49
N TYR A 344 9.62 17.06 21.57
CA TYR A 344 10.50 16.54 20.52
C TYR A 344 10.75 17.55 19.39
N ASP A 345 9.75 18.35 19.00
CA ASP A 345 9.92 19.51 18.11
C ASP A 345 11.00 20.46 18.61
N ALA A 346 10.92 20.88 19.88
CA ALA A 346 11.92 21.74 20.48
C ALA A 346 13.32 21.12 20.46
N GLN A 347 13.44 19.81 20.72
CA GLN A 347 14.71 19.09 20.68
C GLN A 347 15.31 19.04 19.28
N MET A 348 14.52 18.69 18.25
CA MET A 348 15.00 18.63 16.87
C MET A 348 15.44 20.00 16.35
N ARG A 349 14.67 21.06 16.63
CA ARG A 349 15.07 22.43 16.29
C ARG A 349 16.36 22.85 16.99
N ALA A 350 16.58 22.42 18.23
CA ALA A 350 17.83 22.66 18.95
C ALA A 350 19.03 21.87 18.40
N ILE A 351 18.79 20.71 17.78
CA ILE A 351 19.82 19.95 17.05
C ILE A 351 20.21 20.73 15.79
N LEU A 352 19.24 21.09 14.96
CA LEU A 352 19.46 21.79 13.70
C LEU A 352 20.16 23.14 13.91
N ALA A 353 19.77 23.90 14.94
CA ALA A 353 20.43 25.16 15.30
C ALA A 353 21.93 25.02 15.64
N LYS A 354 22.42 23.82 15.97
CA LYS A 354 23.84 23.55 16.24
C LYS A 354 24.62 23.14 14.99
N ILE A 355 23.97 22.44 14.07
CA ILE A 355 24.65 21.75 12.95
C ILE A 355 24.43 22.41 11.60
N ILE A 356 23.37 23.21 11.46
CA ILE A 356 23.04 23.94 10.23
C ILE A 356 23.42 25.40 10.37
N THR A 357 24.16 25.91 9.38
CA THR A 357 24.54 27.33 9.30
C THR A 357 23.99 27.98 8.03
N ALA A 358 23.83 29.30 8.06
CA ALA A 358 23.33 30.06 6.93
C ALA A 358 24.28 29.91 5.72
N GLY A 359 23.71 29.56 4.56
CA GLY A 359 24.45 29.40 3.30
C GLY A 359 24.84 27.96 2.95
N MET A 360 24.57 26.97 3.81
CA MET A 360 24.74 25.56 3.45
C MET A 360 23.78 25.18 2.30
N SER A 361 24.32 24.49 1.30
CA SER A 361 23.58 23.77 0.26
C SER A 361 22.81 22.58 0.84
N GLU A 362 21.81 22.08 0.11
CA GLU A 362 21.04 20.89 0.53
C GLU A 362 21.96 19.70 0.84
N ARG A 363 23.00 19.47 0.01
CA ARG A 363 23.98 18.39 0.25
C ARG A 363 24.79 18.60 1.52
N GLU A 364 25.18 19.84 1.83
CA GLU A 364 25.89 20.16 3.07
C GLU A 364 25.00 19.97 4.30
N LYS A 365 23.72 20.35 4.21
CA LYS A 365 22.74 20.11 5.28
C LYS A 365 22.48 18.61 5.51
N ILE A 366 22.25 17.86 4.43
CA ILE A 366 22.10 16.39 4.44
C ILE A 366 23.31 15.76 5.14
N LYS A 367 24.51 16.18 4.75
CA LYS A 367 25.76 15.69 5.35
C LYS A 367 25.86 16.05 6.84
N ALA A 368 25.55 17.29 7.22
CA ALA A 368 25.63 17.74 8.61
C ALA A 368 24.68 16.95 9.53
N VAL A 369 23.46 16.66 9.07
CA VAL A 369 22.51 15.81 9.80
C VAL A 369 22.99 14.37 9.86
N HIS A 370 23.43 13.80 8.73
CA HIS A 370 23.99 12.45 8.66
C HIS A 370 25.13 12.25 9.67
N ASP A 371 26.17 13.09 9.58
CA ASP A 371 27.34 13.01 10.46
C ASP A 371 26.94 13.18 11.94
N TYR A 372 26.04 14.12 12.24
CA TYR A 372 25.54 14.31 13.60
C TYR A 372 24.88 13.05 14.13
N MET A 373 24.04 12.39 13.32
CA MET A 373 23.33 11.21 13.74
C MET A 373 24.27 10.03 13.99
N VAL A 374 25.20 9.75 13.07
CA VAL A 374 26.20 8.68 13.23
C VAL A 374 27.04 8.90 14.49
N VAL A 375 27.48 10.13 14.74
CA VAL A 375 28.31 10.43 15.92
C VAL A 375 27.52 10.36 17.24
N THR A 376 26.22 10.68 17.21
CA THR A 376 25.41 10.87 18.44
C THR A 376 24.65 9.63 18.88
N TYR A 377 24.23 8.78 17.95
CA TYR A 377 23.34 7.64 18.20
C TYR A 377 24.05 6.32 17.97
N ARG A 378 23.49 5.22 18.49
CA ARG A 378 24.08 3.88 18.39
C ARG A 378 23.08 2.86 17.86
N TYR A 379 23.48 2.09 16.86
CA TYR A 379 22.66 0.98 16.39
C TYR A 379 22.58 -0.13 17.45
N ASP A 380 21.36 -0.50 17.81
CA ASP A 380 21.12 -1.55 18.80
C ASP A 380 21.14 -2.93 18.13
N LEU A 381 22.08 -3.80 18.54
CA LEU A 381 22.15 -5.18 18.04
C LEU A 381 21.24 -6.15 18.79
N ASN A 382 20.66 -5.75 19.92
CA ASN A 382 19.90 -6.63 20.79
C ASN A 382 18.45 -6.86 20.32
N PHE A 383 17.98 -6.20 19.25
CA PHE A 383 16.64 -6.47 18.69
C PHE A 383 16.47 -7.96 18.31
N ARG A 384 17.57 -8.65 17.99
CA ARG A 384 17.60 -10.08 17.65
C ARG A 384 17.24 -11.02 18.81
N SER A 385 17.22 -10.55 20.07
CA SER A 385 16.82 -11.36 21.24
C SER A 385 15.33 -11.33 21.57
N GLY A 386 14.51 -10.58 20.83
CA GLY A 386 13.05 -10.54 21.00
C GLY A 386 12.55 -9.78 22.25
N THR A 387 13.43 -9.05 22.93
CA THR A 387 13.13 -8.33 24.19
C THR A 387 13.13 -6.82 23.98
N TYR A 388 12.44 -6.34 22.93
CA TYR A 388 12.51 -4.94 22.53
C TYR A 388 11.28 -4.15 22.96
N ASP A 389 11.51 -2.97 23.53
CA ASP A 389 10.47 -1.96 23.76
C ASP A 389 10.09 -1.30 22.41
N GLU A 390 8.81 -1.02 22.21
CA GLU A 390 8.28 -0.39 20.99
C GLU A 390 9.01 0.91 20.66
N ALA A 391 9.46 1.64 21.71
CA ALA A 391 10.21 2.88 21.57
C ALA A 391 11.48 2.75 20.71
N GLY A 392 12.19 1.62 20.73
CA GLY A 392 13.46 1.51 20.00
C GLY A 392 13.29 1.39 18.48
N TYR A 393 12.07 1.16 17.99
CA TYR A 393 11.72 1.22 16.57
C TYR A 393 11.32 2.64 16.11
N ARG A 394 11.22 3.61 17.03
CA ARG A 394 10.67 4.94 16.74
C ARG A 394 11.70 6.05 16.96
N PHE A 395 11.61 7.13 16.19
CA PHE A 395 12.55 8.26 16.29
C PHE A 395 12.70 8.81 17.72
N TYR A 396 11.62 8.82 18.50
CA TYR A 396 11.63 9.36 19.86
C TYR A 396 12.42 8.48 20.83
N GLY A 397 12.41 7.16 20.63
CA GLY A 397 13.26 6.26 21.41
C GLY A 397 14.73 6.50 21.11
N LEU A 398 15.08 6.72 19.85
CA LEU A 398 16.45 7.08 19.44
C LEU A 398 16.88 8.42 20.07
N LEU A 399 16.03 9.44 20.02
CA LEU A 399 16.28 10.75 20.65
C LEU A 399 16.55 10.63 22.16
N ARG A 400 15.72 9.86 22.88
CA ARG A 400 15.72 9.73 24.33
C ARG A 400 16.80 8.79 24.85
N ASN A 401 16.89 7.60 24.26
CA ASN A 401 17.74 6.52 24.75
C ASN A 401 19.12 6.51 24.10
N LYS A 402 19.32 7.31 23.03
CA LYS A 402 20.53 7.34 22.20
C LYS A 402 20.85 6.02 21.49
N THR A 403 19.90 5.10 21.45
CA THR A 403 20.02 3.78 20.83
C THR A 403 18.70 3.39 20.17
N GLY A 404 18.76 2.68 19.05
CA GLY A 404 17.59 2.24 18.29
C GLY A 404 17.97 1.40 17.07
N VAL A 405 16.98 0.92 16.33
CA VAL A 405 17.17 0.16 15.08
C VAL A 405 16.95 1.05 13.85
N CYS A 406 17.10 0.46 12.65
CA CYS A 406 17.13 1.16 11.37
C CYS A 406 15.91 2.07 11.14
N GLN A 407 14.72 1.61 11.53
CA GLN A 407 13.50 2.43 11.43
C GLN A 407 13.58 3.72 12.26
N ALA A 408 14.11 3.67 13.48
CA ALA A 408 14.23 4.85 14.32
C ALA A 408 15.22 5.89 13.74
N TYR A 409 16.30 5.40 13.10
CA TYR A 409 17.23 6.25 12.36
C TYR A 409 16.56 6.89 11.16
N ALA A 410 15.88 6.09 10.33
CA ALA A 410 15.22 6.57 9.13
C ALA A 410 14.14 7.62 9.45
N GLU A 411 13.30 7.38 10.47
CA GLU A 411 12.27 8.31 10.93
C GLU A 411 12.89 9.63 11.44
N LEU A 412 13.96 9.58 12.25
CA LEU A 412 14.60 10.80 12.76
C LEU A 412 15.26 11.61 11.64
N PHE A 413 15.97 10.94 10.73
CA PHE A 413 16.60 11.60 9.59
C PHE A 413 15.54 12.28 8.70
N TYR A 414 14.45 11.58 8.40
CA TYR A 414 13.31 12.12 7.67
C TYR A 414 12.76 13.40 8.33
N LEU A 415 12.50 13.38 9.64
CA LEU A 415 11.99 14.56 10.35
C LEU A 415 12.96 15.75 10.33
N LEU A 416 14.26 15.49 10.48
CA LEU A 416 15.30 16.52 10.41
C LEU A 416 15.44 17.13 9.00
N MET A 417 15.29 16.32 7.95
CA MET A 417 15.25 16.82 6.56
C MET A 417 14.01 17.68 6.32
N SER A 418 12.85 17.26 6.84
CA SER A 418 11.59 18.02 6.70
C SER A 418 11.67 19.42 7.32
N TYR A 419 12.36 19.60 8.45
CA TYR A 419 12.60 20.94 9.02
C TYR A 419 13.47 21.84 8.14
N GLU A 420 14.34 21.23 7.33
CA GLU A 420 15.27 21.94 6.45
C GLU A 420 14.74 22.11 5.03
N ASP A 421 13.46 21.78 4.80
CA ASP A 421 12.77 21.85 3.51
C ASP A 421 13.46 20.99 2.43
N ILE A 422 14.06 19.87 2.85
CA ILE A 422 14.72 18.91 1.96
C ILE A 422 13.77 17.74 1.75
N LYS A 423 13.30 17.57 0.51
CA LYS A 423 12.48 16.41 0.14
C LYS A 423 13.21 15.13 0.53
N CYS A 424 12.59 14.36 1.41
CA CYS A 424 13.09 13.11 1.94
C CYS A 424 11.96 12.08 1.94
N GLU A 425 12.25 10.87 1.49
CA GLU A 425 11.36 9.71 1.52
C GLU A 425 11.88 8.73 2.57
N LEU A 426 10.96 8.12 3.32
CA LEU A 426 11.24 6.95 4.12
C LEU A 426 11.14 5.73 3.22
N VAL A 427 12.19 4.92 3.15
CA VAL A 427 12.24 3.71 2.35
C VAL A 427 12.40 2.52 3.27
N PHE A 428 11.58 1.50 3.08
CA PHE A 428 11.75 0.24 3.76
C PHE A 428 11.78 -0.86 2.72
N GLY A 429 12.54 -1.89 2.99
CA GLY A 429 12.75 -2.98 2.08
C GLY A 429 13.60 -4.04 2.74
N THR A 430 14.55 -4.60 2.00
CA THR A 430 15.52 -5.53 2.57
C THR A 430 16.94 -5.14 2.21
N ALA A 431 17.88 -5.42 3.11
CA ALA A 431 19.29 -5.16 2.88
C ALA A 431 20.16 -6.34 3.35
N ASP A 432 21.28 -6.56 2.66
CA ASP A 432 22.34 -7.47 3.09
C ASP A 432 23.47 -6.68 3.76
N GLY A 433 23.57 -6.78 5.09
CA GLY A 433 24.66 -6.18 5.88
C GLY A 433 26.02 -6.91 5.74
N GLY A 434 26.34 -7.41 4.55
CA GLY A 434 27.59 -8.11 4.24
C GLY A 434 27.65 -9.59 4.63
N SER A 435 26.51 -10.23 4.88
CA SER A 435 26.41 -11.63 5.33
C SER A 435 25.91 -12.60 4.25
N GLY A 436 25.41 -12.09 3.12
CA GLY A 436 24.69 -12.86 2.10
C GLY A 436 23.22 -13.11 2.43
N VAL A 437 22.73 -12.60 3.57
CA VAL A 437 21.35 -12.80 4.05
C VAL A 437 20.64 -11.46 4.12
N TYR A 438 19.55 -11.33 3.36
CA TYR A 438 18.70 -10.16 3.34
C TYR A 438 17.77 -10.16 4.56
N GLY A 439 17.74 -9.05 5.29
CA GLY A 439 16.79 -8.80 6.38
C GLY A 439 15.98 -7.54 6.13
N ALA A 440 14.83 -7.41 6.80
CA ALA A 440 14.03 -6.19 6.77
C ALA A 440 14.87 -4.99 7.22
N HIS A 441 14.81 -3.89 6.46
CA HIS A 441 15.64 -2.71 6.68
C HIS A 441 14.91 -1.43 6.29
N ALA A 442 15.32 -0.29 6.86
CA ALA A 442 14.76 1.02 6.60
C ALA A 442 15.86 2.08 6.46
N TRP A 443 15.75 2.95 5.47
CA TRP A 443 16.68 4.04 5.16
C TRP A 443 15.93 5.20 4.48
N ASN A 444 16.65 6.18 3.91
CA ASN A 444 16.04 7.36 3.29
C ASN A 444 16.46 7.60 1.84
N VAL A 445 15.63 8.31 1.09
CA VAL A 445 15.97 8.87 -0.22
C VAL A 445 15.75 10.38 -0.19
N VAL A 446 16.73 11.16 -0.60
CA VAL A 446 16.71 12.62 -0.64
C VAL A 446 16.87 13.13 -2.06
N TYR A 447 16.43 14.37 -2.32
CA TYR A 447 16.42 14.97 -3.66
C TYR A 447 17.23 16.27 -3.79
N PRO A 448 18.53 16.30 -3.40
CA PRO A 448 19.32 17.53 -3.50
C PRO A 448 19.47 17.96 -4.95
N GLY A 449 18.99 19.17 -5.28
CA GLY A 449 18.96 19.67 -6.65
C GLY A 449 18.08 18.85 -7.60
N GLY A 450 17.10 18.12 -7.06
CA GLY A 450 16.19 17.24 -7.83
C GLY A 450 16.76 15.86 -8.18
N GLU A 451 17.98 15.53 -7.77
CA GLU A 451 18.58 14.21 -8.00
C GLU A 451 18.17 13.22 -6.91
N ARG A 452 17.52 12.12 -7.30
CA ARG A 452 17.11 11.04 -6.38
C ARG A 452 18.34 10.28 -5.87
N LEU A 453 18.64 10.39 -4.57
CA LEU A 453 19.81 9.76 -3.94
C LEU A 453 19.46 9.11 -2.61
N HIS A 454 20.00 7.92 -2.38
CA HIS A 454 19.83 7.14 -1.16
C HIS A 454 20.80 7.58 -0.06
N VAL A 455 20.33 7.62 1.18
CA VAL A 455 21.12 7.84 2.40
C VAL A 455 20.70 6.79 3.42
N ASP A 456 21.64 5.94 3.82
CA ASP A 456 21.43 4.99 4.91
C ASP A 456 22.36 5.29 6.08
N VAL A 457 21.86 6.14 6.98
CA VAL A 457 22.55 6.52 8.22
C VAL A 457 22.86 5.30 9.09
N THR A 458 22.06 4.24 9.00
CA THR A 458 22.23 3.05 9.85
C THR A 458 23.41 2.20 9.40
N PHE A 459 23.56 1.98 8.10
CA PHE A 459 24.70 1.22 7.57
C PHE A 459 25.99 2.05 7.54
N ASP A 460 25.86 3.38 7.54
CA ASP A 460 27.00 4.29 7.74
C ASP A 460 27.37 4.51 9.23
N ASP A 461 26.55 4.02 10.18
CA ASP A 461 26.86 3.97 11.61
C ASP A 461 27.74 2.73 11.92
N PRO A 462 29.00 2.90 12.34
CA PRO A 462 29.92 1.78 12.53
C PRO A 462 29.43 0.82 13.62
N VAL A 463 29.46 -0.49 13.31
CA VAL A 463 29.15 -1.55 14.29
C VAL A 463 30.37 -2.47 14.49
N PRO A 464 30.89 -2.63 15.73
CA PRO A 464 30.55 -1.87 16.93
C PRO A 464 30.92 -0.40 16.78
N ASP A 465 30.23 0.46 17.55
CA ASP A 465 30.43 1.91 17.51
C ASP A 465 31.89 2.34 17.70
N ARG A 466 32.26 3.40 17.00
CA ARG A 466 33.63 3.96 16.96
C ARG A 466 33.67 5.46 17.22
N ASP A 467 32.77 5.96 18.06
CA ASP A 467 32.69 7.37 18.49
C ASP A 467 32.60 8.36 17.31
N SER A 468 33.68 9.08 17.00
CA SER A 468 33.69 10.16 15.99
C SER A 468 33.96 9.66 14.56
N VAL A 469 33.94 8.36 14.33
CA VAL A 469 34.13 7.76 12.99
C VAL A 469 32.79 7.69 12.28
N VAL A 470 32.74 8.26 11.08
CA VAL A 470 31.56 8.27 10.21
C VAL A 470 31.91 7.55 8.91
N PHE A 471 31.11 6.57 8.51
CA PHE A 471 31.22 5.96 7.18
C PHE A 471 30.35 6.70 6.16
N TYR A 472 30.62 6.47 4.87
CA TYR A 472 29.90 7.10 3.75
C TYR A 472 29.68 6.07 2.64
N ASP A 473 29.68 4.79 2.99
CA ASP A 473 29.48 3.69 2.05
C ASP A 473 28.06 3.75 1.47
N TYR A 474 27.10 4.30 2.22
CA TYR A 474 25.69 4.46 1.83
C TYR A 474 25.20 5.91 1.82
N PHE A 475 26.11 6.87 1.73
CA PHE A 475 25.80 8.30 1.66
C PHE A 475 25.64 8.78 0.21
N LEU A 476 24.46 9.34 -0.12
CA LEU A 476 24.11 9.92 -1.42
C LEU A 476 24.38 8.97 -2.60
N LYS A 477 23.88 7.74 -2.50
CA LYS A 477 24.04 6.69 -3.53
C LYS A 477 22.94 6.78 -4.58
N THR A 478 23.29 6.51 -5.83
CA THR A 478 22.30 6.31 -6.90
C THR A 478 21.58 4.96 -6.72
N ASP A 479 20.41 4.81 -7.34
CA ASP A 479 19.68 3.53 -7.37
C ASP A 479 20.58 2.36 -7.79
N ALA A 480 21.40 2.53 -8.84
CA ALA A 480 22.28 1.47 -9.33
C ALA A 480 23.38 1.05 -8.32
N GLN A 481 23.81 1.98 -7.46
CA GLN A 481 24.77 1.68 -6.41
C GLN A 481 24.09 1.04 -5.20
N MET A 482 22.91 1.56 -4.83
CA MET A 482 22.16 1.06 -3.69
C MET A 482 21.59 -0.34 -3.97
N SER A 483 21.19 -0.65 -5.21
CA SER A 483 20.59 -1.94 -5.60
C SER A 483 21.56 -3.13 -5.54
N ILE A 484 22.83 -2.91 -5.22
CA ILE A 484 23.83 -3.97 -5.07
C ILE A 484 23.48 -4.87 -3.87
N ASP A 485 23.03 -4.27 -2.78
CA ASP A 485 22.75 -4.95 -1.51
C ASP A 485 21.44 -4.50 -0.84
N HIS A 486 20.74 -3.50 -1.38
CA HIS A 486 19.39 -3.11 -0.96
C HIS A 486 18.33 -3.43 -2.02
N LYS A 487 17.12 -3.74 -1.55
CA LYS A 487 15.94 -3.98 -2.39
C LYS A 487 14.76 -3.19 -1.81
N TRP A 488 14.12 -2.37 -2.64
CA TRP A 488 13.00 -1.48 -2.32
C TRP A 488 12.03 -1.37 -3.48
#